data_AF-A0A927MRD3-F1
#
_entry.id   AF-A0A927MRD3-F1
#
_cell.length_a   1.000
_cell.length_b   1.000
_cell.length_c   1.000
_cell.angle_alpha   90.00
_cell.angle_beta   90.00
_cell.angle_gamma   90.00
#
_symmetry.space_group_name_H-M   'P 1'
#
loop_
_entity.id
_entity.type
_entity.pdbx_description
1 polymer ?
#
loop_
_entity_poly.entity_id
_entity_poly.type
_entity_poly.pdbx_seq_one_letter_code
_entity_poly.pdbx_strand_id
1 'polypeptide(L)'
;MRGPNARAKPLLRGDSGFYGRDTVLTAVAAGADVSVTLRLDATVKKVIASISEAAWQTIEYTDAVFDEATRQWISRAEVAEIDFTAFSSAKKSEQVPGRLIVRRIPDLNTKAGQGQDTIFTTWRFHAFFTTTDPGVMDLVTADSRRS
;
A
#
# COMPACT_ATOMS: atom_id res chain seq x y z
N MET A 1 5.22 -19.74 -31.05
CA MET A 1 6.26 -18.69 -30.87
C MET A 1 6.15 -18.17 -29.45
N ARG A 2 7.19 -18.29 -28.61
CA ARG A 2 7.28 -17.63 -27.30
C ARG A 2 7.94 -16.26 -27.53
N GLY A 3 7.35 -15.18 -27.03
CA GLY A 3 7.95 -13.84 -27.05
C GLY A 3 9.26 -13.79 -26.25
N PRO A 4 10.10 -12.75 -26.45
CA PRO A 4 11.41 -12.67 -25.83
C PRO A 4 11.29 -12.77 -24.30
N ASN A 5 12.22 -13.53 -23.70
CA ASN A 5 12.40 -13.65 -22.26
C ASN A 5 12.53 -12.27 -21.60
N ALA A 6 11.42 -11.65 -21.21
CA ALA A 6 11.43 -10.66 -20.15
C ALA A 6 11.85 -11.43 -18.89
N ARG A 7 13.12 -11.30 -18.49
CA ARG A 7 13.54 -11.74 -17.16
C ARG A 7 12.58 -11.07 -16.17
N ALA A 8 11.77 -11.87 -15.47
CA ALA A 8 10.89 -11.35 -14.45
C ALA A 8 11.75 -10.56 -13.45
N LYS A 9 11.45 -9.27 -13.29
CA LYS A 9 12.15 -8.42 -12.33
C LYS A 9 11.90 -8.98 -10.94
N PRO A 10 12.93 -9.30 -10.13
CA PRO A 10 12.72 -9.83 -8.79
C PRO A 10 11.90 -8.85 -7.95
N LEU A 11 11.01 -9.34 -7.09
CA LEU A 11 10.22 -8.53 -6.18
C LEU A 11 10.61 -8.85 -4.73
N LEU A 12 11.18 -7.87 -4.02
CA LEU A 12 11.39 -7.95 -2.58
C LEU A 12 10.10 -7.60 -1.85
N ARG A 13 9.61 -8.54 -1.03
CA ARG A 13 8.47 -8.32 -0.13
C ARG A 13 8.92 -8.31 1.31
N GLY A 14 8.35 -7.41 2.11
CA GLY A 14 8.61 -7.34 3.53
C GLY A 14 7.54 -6.57 4.29
N ASP A 15 7.54 -6.69 5.61
CA ASP A 15 6.72 -5.85 6.46
C ASP A 15 7.42 -4.53 6.84
N SER A 16 6.72 -3.66 7.55
CA SER A 16 7.23 -2.35 7.95
C SER A 16 8.52 -2.35 8.78
N GLY A 17 8.92 -3.48 9.38
CA GLY A 17 10.25 -3.65 9.98
C GLY A 17 11.39 -3.64 8.96
N PHE A 18 11.11 -3.98 7.71
CA PHE A 18 12.06 -4.00 6.60
C PHE A 18 12.02 -2.71 5.75
N TYR A 19 11.17 -1.75 6.11
CA TYR A 19 11.12 -0.42 5.47
C TYR A 19 12.27 0.47 5.97
N GLY A 20 13.51 0.05 5.67
CA GLY A 20 14.74 0.78 5.95
C GLY A 20 15.42 1.25 4.67
N ARG A 21 16.15 2.37 4.75
CA ARG A 21 16.87 2.97 3.61
C ARG A 21 17.77 1.96 2.91
N ASP A 22 18.62 1.27 3.68
CA ASP A 22 19.61 0.35 3.13
C ASP A 22 18.95 -0.83 2.43
N THR A 23 17.92 -1.42 3.04
CA THR A 23 17.17 -2.54 2.45
C THR A 23 16.51 -2.15 1.13
N VAL A 24 15.77 -1.04 1.11
CA VAL A 24 15.03 -0.60 -0.08
C VAL A 24 15.98 -0.13 -1.17
N LEU A 25 16.99 0.68 -0.85
CA LEU A 25 17.96 1.18 -1.83
C LEU A 25 18.80 0.05 -2.42
N THR A 26 19.24 -0.91 -1.61
CA THR A 26 20.04 -2.05 -2.10
C THR A 26 19.21 -2.92 -3.03
N ALA A 27 17.94 -3.19 -2.69
CA ALA A 27 17.06 -3.98 -3.54
C ALA A 27 16.83 -3.29 -4.90
N VAL A 28 16.51 -2.00 -4.88
CA VAL A 28 16.32 -1.20 -6.11
C VAL A 28 17.60 -1.12 -6.93
N ALA A 29 18.75 -0.89 -6.29
CA ALA A 29 20.06 -0.85 -6.96
C ALA A 29 20.46 -2.20 -7.57
N ALA A 30 20.05 -3.32 -6.96
CA ALA A 30 20.21 -4.66 -7.51
C ALA A 30 19.23 -4.99 -8.65
N GLY A 31 18.36 -4.04 -9.02
CA GLY A 31 17.38 -4.20 -10.09
C GLY A 31 16.11 -4.92 -9.67
N ALA A 32 15.83 -5.08 -8.37
CA ALA A 32 14.58 -5.61 -7.86
C ALA A 32 13.52 -4.50 -7.72
N ASP A 33 12.24 -4.87 -7.86
CA ASP A 33 11.15 -4.08 -7.32
C ASP A 33 10.98 -4.36 -5.82
N VAL A 34 10.37 -3.42 -5.13
CA VAL A 34 10.09 -3.52 -3.70
C VAL A 34 8.59 -3.38 -3.47
N SER A 35 8.04 -4.18 -2.56
CA SER A 35 6.67 -4.06 -2.04
C SER A 35 6.71 -4.28 -0.53
N VAL A 36 6.57 -3.21 0.26
CA VAL A 36 6.80 -3.25 1.71
C VAL A 36 5.67 -2.54 2.45
N THR A 37 5.10 -3.17 3.47
CA THR A 37 4.05 -2.52 4.28
C THR A 37 4.59 -1.35 5.06
N LEU A 38 3.79 -0.29 5.24
CA LEU A 38 4.19 0.89 6.00
C LEU A 38 3.44 0.96 7.33
N ARG A 39 4.10 1.53 8.34
CA ARG A 39 3.39 1.97 9.55
C ARG A 39 2.60 3.23 9.22
N LEU A 40 1.43 3.38 9.82
CA LEU A 40 0.60 4.59 9.70
C LEU A 40 1.15 5.72 10.59
N ASP A 41 2.34 6.21 10.28
CA ASP A 41 2.90 7.40 10.91
C ASP A 41 2.17 8.68 10.46
N ALA A 42 2.54 9.82 11.04
CA ALA A 42 1.88 11.10 10.73
C ALA A 42 2.00 11.50 9.25
N THR A 43 3.10 11.15 8.58
CA THR A 43 3.32 11.44 7.16
C THR A 43 2.42 10.57 6.30
N VAL A 44 2.39 9.26 6.55
CA VAL A 44 1.55 8.32 5.83
C VAL A 44 0.07 8.68 6.02
N LYS A 45 -0.35 9.00 7.24
CA LYS A 45 -1.73 9.46 7.51
C LYS A 45 -2.08 10.73 6.75
N LYS A 46 -1.17 11.70 6.68
CA LYS A 46 -1.39 12.95 5.93
C LYS A 46 -1.56 12.67 4.44
N VAL A 47 -0.74 11.77 3.87
CA VAL A 47 -0.86 11.35 2.48
C VAL A 47 -2.20 10.65 2.23
N ILE A 48 -2.59 9.70 3.10
CA ILE A 48 -3.88 9.02 3.01
C ILE A 48 -5.04 10.02 3.05
N ALA A 49 -5.00 10.99 3.97
CA ALA A 49 -6.03 12.02 4.10
C ALA A 49 -6.11 12.99 2.90
N SER A 50 -5.09 13.00 2.03
CA SER A 50 -5.08 13.80 0.79
C SER A 50 -5.66 13.06 -0.41
N ILE A 51 -5.91 11.76 -0.30
CA ILE A 51 -6.51 10.96 -1.37
C ILE A 51 -7.97 11.40 -1.54
N SER A 52 -8.34 11.82 -2.75
CA SER A 52 -9.72 12.17 -3.08
C SER A 52 -10.65 10.99 -2.86
N GLU A 53 -11.85 11.23 -2.32
CA GLU A 53 -12.88 10.20 -2.16
C GLU A 53 -13.21 9.48 -3.49
N ALA A 54 -13.09 10.18 -4.63
CA ALA A 54 -13.31 9.60 -5.95
C ALA A 54 -12.18 8.67 -6.45
N ALA A 55 -11.02 8.66 -5.79
CA ALA A 55 -9.89 7.79 -6.16
C ALA A 55 -9.98 6.40 -5.52
N TRP A 56 -10.91 6.20 -4.58
CA TRP A 56 -11.12 4.92 -3.92
C TRP A 56 -11.98 4.00 -4.78
N GLN A 57 -11.45 2.82 -5.07
CA GLN A 57 -12.13 1.76 -5.79
C GLN A 57 -12.66 0.75 -4.78
N THR A 58 -13.97 0.50 -4.80
CA THR A 58 -14.55 -0.57 -3.99
C THR A 58 -14.10 -1.92 -4.55
N ILE A 59 -13.59 -2.76 -3.66
CA ILE A 59 -13.32 -4.17 -3.92
C ILE A 59 -14.24 -5.02 -3.03
N GLU A 60 -14.91 -5.98 -3.66
CA GLU A 60 -15.69 -6.99 -2.97
C GLU A 60 -14.97 -8.33 -3.10
N TYR A 61 -14.73 -8.98 -1.97
CA TYR A 61 -14.22 -10.34 -1.98
C TYR A 61 -15.41 -11.28 -2.08
N THR A 62 -15.47 -12.09 -3.14
CA THR A 62 -16.55 -13.07 -3.36
C THR A 62 -16.67 -14.05 -2.20
N ASP A 63 -15.53 -14.44 -1.65
CA ASP A 63 -15.43 -15.10 -0.34
C ASP A 63 -14.90 -14.07 0.65
N ALA A 64 -15.59 -13.89 1.79
CA ALA A 64 -15.12 -12.98 2.81
C ALA A 64 -13.67 -13.35 3.19
N VAL A 65 -12.79 -12.36 3.32
CA VAL A 65 -11.41 -12.56 3.74
C VAL A 65 -11.35 -12.38 5.25
N PHE A 66 -10.67 -13.28 5.97
CA PHE A 66 -10.48 -13.11 7.40
C PHE A 66 -9.40 -12.05 7.66
N ASP A 67 -9.77 -10.96 8.30
CA ASP A 67 -8.83 -9.96 8.77
C ASP A 67 -8.29 -10.36 10.15
N GLU A 68 -7.03 -10.80 10.20
CA GLU A 68 -6.39 -11.28 11.43
C GLU A 68 -6.27 -10.21 12.51
N ALA A 69 -6.22 -8.93 12.12
CA ALA A 69 -6.12 -7.81 13.05
C ALA A 69 -7.43 -7.56 13.83
N THR A 70 -8.59 -7.79 13.21
CA THR A 70 -9.92 -7.70 13.84
C THR A 70 -10.44 -9.04 14.33
N ARG A 71 -9.91 -10.15 13.79
CA ARG A 71 -10.51 -11.48 13.86
C ARG A 71 -11.93 -11.52 13.29
N GLN A 72 -12.18 -10.75 12.23
CA GLN A 72 -13.49 -10.66 11.57
C GLN A 72 -13.37 -11.01 10.08
N TRP A 73 -14.46 -11.53 9.54
CA TRP A 73 -14.61 -11.76 8.11
C TRP A 73 -15.04 -10.45 7.43
N ILE A 74 -14.25 -9.97 6.49
CA ILE A 74 -14.51 -8.76 5.72
C ILE A 74 -14.91 -9.15 4.29
N SER A 75 -16.06 -8.65 3.83
CA SER A 75 -16.53 -8.86 2.45
C SER A 75 -16.32 -7.65 1.54
N ARG A 76 -16.08 -6.46 2.13
CA ARG A 76 -15.93 -5.21 1.41
C ARG A 76 -14.73 -4.41 1.92
N ALA A 77 -13.93 -3.90 1.00
CA ALA A 77 -12.87 -2.94 1.26
C ALA A 77 -12.81 -1.92 0.13
N GLU A 78 -12.06 -0.85 0.34
CA GLU A 78 -11.78 0.12 -0.70
C GLU A 78 -10.27 0.29 -0.83
N VAL A 79 -9.78 0.36 -2.07
CA VAL A 79 -8.36 0.52 -2.38
C VAL A 79 -8.14 1.79 -3.18
N ALA A 80 -7.08 2.50 -2.86
CA ALA A 80 -6.62 3.66 -3.60
C ALA A 80 -5.11 3.62 -3.77
N GLU A 81 -4.61 4.33 -4.78
CA GLU A 81 -3.19 4.58 -4.96
C GLU A 81 -2.92 6.08 -5.06
N ILE A 82 -1.70 6.45 -4.67
CA ILE A 82 -1.17 7.79 -4.82
C ILE A 82 0.34 7.72 -5.06
N ASP A 83 0.85 8.63 -5.90
CA ASP A 83 2.29 8.77 -6.10
C ASP A 83 2.98 9.04 -4.77
N PHE A 84 4.05 8.29 -4.51
CA PHE A 84 4.76 8.37 -3.24
C PHE A 84 6.25 8.20 -3.44
N THR A 85 7.03 9.05 -2.79
CA THR A 85 8.49 8.96 -2.79
C THR A 85 8.96 8.54 -1.40
N ALA A 86 9.48 7.32 -1.30
CA ALA A 86 10.12 6.85 -0.08
C ALA A 86 11.38 7.67 0.20
N PHE A 87 11.59 7.97 1.49
CA PHE A 87 12.71 8.78 1.98
C PHE A 87 12.79 10.18 1.35
N SER A 88 11.65 10.84 1.10
CA SER A 88 11.60 12.18 0.46
C SER A 88 12.39 13.28 1.18
N SER A 89 12.65 13.14 2.49
CA SER A 89 13.52 14.05 3.26
C SER A 89 15.02 13.79 3.12
N ALA A 90 15.40 12.68 2.47
CA ALA A 90 16.78 12.32 2.18
C ALA A 90 17.35 13.10 0.99
N LYS A 91 18.65 12.91 0.71
CA LYS A 91 19.29 13.44 -0.50
C LYS A 91 18.63 12.86 -1.74
N LYS A 92 18.59 13.61 -2.85
CA LYS A 92 17.91 13.19 -4.09
C LYS A 92 18.32 11.81 -4.60
N SER A 93 19.58 11.40 -4.41
CA SER A 93 20.09 10.08 -4.81
C SER A 93 19.55 8.91 -3.99
N GLU A 94 18.89 9.19 -2.87
CA GLU A 94 18.38 8.21 -1.91
C GLU A 94 16.85 8.20 -1.85
N GLN A 95 16.22 9.07 -2.65
CA GLN A 95 14.78 9.11 -2.80
C GLN A 95 14.35 8.04 -3.78
N VAL A 96 13.39 7.21 -3.38
CA VAL A 96 12.89 6.12 -4.21
C VAL A 96 11.46 6.46 -4.63
N PRO A 97 11.24 6.86 -5.89
CA PRO A 97 9.90 7.07 -6.40
C PRO A 97 9.16 5.73 -6.51
N GLY A 98 7.87 5.76 -6.24
CA GLY A 98 6.98 4.61 -6.36
C GLY A 98 5.56 5.03 -6.07
N ARG A 99 4.78 4.08 -5.56
CA ARG A 99 3.36 4.25 -5.28
C ARG A 99 3.07 3.84 -3.85
N LEU A 100 2.18 4.57 -3.20
CA LEU A 100 1.57 4.15 -1.96
C LEU A 100 0.20 3.56 -2.29
N ILE A 101 0.04 2.26 -2.04
CA ILE A 101 -1.23 1.59 -2.16
C ILE A 101 -1.85 1.51 -0.77
N VAL A 102 -3.10 1.95 -0.67
CA VAL A 102 -3.84 2.06 0.58
C VAL A 102 -5.14 1.30 0.46
N ARG A 103 -5.36 0.37 1.39
CA ARG A 103 -6.63 -0.32 1.60
C ARG A 103 -7.30 0.24 2.85
N ARG A 104 -8.57 0.61 2.75
CA ARG A 104 -9.42 0.98 3.87
C ARG A 104 -10.57 0.00 4.04
N ILE A 105 -10.84 -0.38 5.29
CA ILE A 105 -11.92 -1.31 5.66
C ILE A 105 -12.82 -0.60 6.68
N PRO A 106 -14.16 -0.67 6.57
CA PRO A 106 -15.04 -0.08 7.55
C PRO A 106 -14.77 -0.70 8.94
N ASP A 107 -14.51 0.14 9.95
CA ASP A 107 -14.43 -0.31 11.33
C ASP A 107 -15.86 -0.46 11.86
N LEU A 108 -16.34 -1.71 11.96
CA LEU A 108 -17.69 -2.01 12.41
C LEU A 108 -17.95 -1.65 13.89
N ASN A 109 -16.97 -1.06 14.59
CA ASN A 109 -17.01 -0.87 16.03
C ASN A 109 -17.00 0.60 16.50
N THR A 110 -17.23 1.60 15.64
CA THR A 110 -17.18 3.01 16.05
C THR A 110 -18.53 3.72 16.11
N LYS A 111 -18.85 4.23 17.31
CA LYS A 111 -19.78 5.35 17.49
C LYS A 111 -19.14 6.58 16.85
N ALA A 112 -19.74 7.10 15.79
CA ALA A 112 -19.22 8.21 14.99
C ALA A 112 -19.03 9.49 15.85
N GLY A 113 -17.78 9.96 15.97
CA GLY A 113 -17.48 11.36 16.32
C GLY A 113 -17.53 12.25 15.08
N GLN A 114 -17.33 13.57 15.22
CA GLN A 114 -17.23 14.52 14.09
C GLN A 114 -15.79 15.07 13.93
N GLY A 115 -15.28 15.19 12.69
CA GLY A 115 -13.94 15.76 12.39
C GLY A 115 -13.00 14.87 11.55
N GLN A 116 -11.77 15.35 11.28
CA GLN A 116 -10.74 14.63 10.52
C GLN A 116 -10.15 13.43 11.29
N ASP A 117 -10.27 13.46 12.62
CA ASP A 117 -10.02 12.30 13.48
C ASP A 117 -11.02 11.15 13.22
N THR A 118 -12.15 11.42 12.57
CA THR A 118 -13.20 10.41 12.37
C THR A 118 -12.90 9.43 11.26
N ILE A 119 -12.13 9.82 10.24
CA ILE A 119 -11.82 8.91 9.14
C ILE A 119 -10.95 7.76 9.62
N PHE A 120 -9.95 8.04 10.47
CA PHE A 120 -9.08 7.03 11.07
C PHE A 120 -9.73 6.26 12.22
N THR A 121 -10.89 6.69 12.71
CA THR A 121 -11.71 5.91 13.67
C THR A 121 -12.81 5.10 12.96
N THR A 122 -13.29 5.53 11.81
CA THR A 122 -14.36 4.86 11.04
C THR A 122 -13.80 3.86 10.04
N TRP A 123 -12.56 4.06 9.60
CA TRP A 123 -11.88 3.21 8.64
C TRP A 123 -10.56 2.73 9.20
N ARG A 124 -10.30 1.43 9.05
CA ARG A 124 -8.99 0.84 9.29
C ARG A 124 -8.18 0.92 8.02
N PHE A 125 -7.02 1.52 8.11
CA PHE A 125 -6.13 1.71 6.98
C PHE A 125 -4.98 0.71 6.99
N HIS A 126 -4.62 0.28 5.80
CA HIS A 126 -3.48 -0.56 5.53
C HIS A 126 -2.74 0.03 4.34
N ALA A 127 -1.46 0.33 4.52
CA ALA A 127 -0.67 0.95 3.47
C ALA A 127 0.57 0.12 3.18
N PHE A 128 0.97 0.07 1.91
CA PHE A 128 2.26 -0.45 1.50
C PHE A 128 2.84 0.36 0.34
N PHE A 129 4.15 0.49 0.34
CA PHE A 129 4.92 1.14 -0.71
C PHE A 129 5.30 0.10 -1.76
N THR A 130 5.16 0.44 -3.04
CA THR A 130 5.64 -0.40 -4.15
C THR A 130 6.35 0.41 -5.23
N THR A 131 7.41 -0.16 -5.81
CA THR A 131 8.07 0.38 -7.02
C THR A 131 7.62 -0.32 -8.30
N THR A 132 6.75 -1.33 -8.17
CA THR A 132 6.26 -2.11 -9.31
C THR A 132 5.45 -1.22 -10.24
N ASP A 133 5.70 -1.34 -11.55
CA ASP A 133 4.99 -0.58 -12.58
C ASP A 133 3.47 -0.92 -12.59
N PRO A 134 2.57 0.07 -12.70
CA PRO A 134 1.11 -0.16 -12.74
C PRO A 134 0.66 -1.01 -13.93
N GLY A 135 1.37 -1.01 -15.05
CA GLY A 135 1.11 -1.87 -16.21
C GLY A 135 1.57 -3.32 -16.01
N VAL A 136 2.43 -3.58 -15.02
CA VAL A 136 2.86 -4.94 -14.61
C VAL A 136 1.97 -5.49 -13.49
N MET A 137 1.58 -4.63 -12.54
CA MET A 137 0.68 -4.98 -11.45
C MET A 137 -0.28 -3.82 -11.18
N ASP A 138 -1.53 -4.03 -11.60
CA ASP A 138 -2.63 -3.10 -11.35
C ASP A 138 -2.92 -3.00 -9.83
N LEU A 139 -3.67 -1.97 -9.45
CA LEU A 139 -4.00 -1.65 -8.06
C LEU A 139 -4.60 -2.84 -7.29
N VAL A 140 -5.60 -3.51 -7.86
CA VAL A 140 -6.33 -4.60 -7.19
C VAL A 140 -5.45 -5.84 -7.07
N THR A 141 -4.70 -6.16 -8.14
CA THR A 141 -3.73 -7.25 -8.15
C THR A 141 -2.60 -6.99 -7.14
N ALA A 142 -2.15 -5.74 -6.99
CA ALA A 142 -1.13 -5.36 -6.02
C ALA A 142 -1.64 -5.48 -4.58
N ASP A 143 -2.87 -5.04 -4.29
CA ASP A 143 -3.49 -5.19 -2.97
C ASP A 143 -3.65 -6.66 -2.57
N SER A 144 -4.16 -7.50 -3.47
CA SER A 144 -4.40 -8.93 -3.18
C SER A 144 -3.12 -9.72 -2.87
N ARG A 145 -1.95 -9.21 -3.27
CA ARG A 145 -0.65 -9.85 -3.06
C ARG A 145 0.20 -9.15 -2.00
N ARG A 146 -0.45 -8.46 -1.07
CA ARG A 146 0.17 -7.88 0.12
C ARG A 146 1.06 -8.93 0.81
N SER A 147 2.28 -8.50 1.15
CA SER A 147 3.41 -9.24 1.77
C SER A 147 3.13 -10.67 2.25
#